data_AF-A0A2W6C4A3-F1
#
_entry.id   AF-A0A2W6C4A3-F1
#
_cell.length_a   1.000
_cell.length_b   1.000
_cell.length_c   1.000
_cell.angle_alpha   90.00
_cell.angle_beta   90.00
_cell.angle_gamma   90.00
#
_symmetry.space_group_name_H-M   'P 1'
#
loop_
_entity.id
_entity.type
_entity.pdbx_description
1 polymer ?
#
loop_
_entity_poly.entity_id
_entity_poly.type
_entity_poly.pdbx_seq_one_letter_code
_entity_poly.pdbx_strand_id
1 'polypeptide(L)' 'MPHIIVTTGGAKTKGREQDAVTLRERVSVSDFESDHFAARLVERLGWAVSDAHEAEQDGAAR' A
#
# COMPACT_ATOMS: atom_id res chain seq x y z
N MET A 1 -6.91 17.12 1.25
CA MET A 1 -6.75 16.11 0.19
C MET A 1 -6.74 14.74 0.85
N PRO A 2 -7.54 13.77 0.36
CA PRO A 2 -7.51 12.40 0.84
C PRO A 2 -6.18 11.70 0.57
N HIS A 3 -5.91 10.64 1.32
CA HIS A 3 -4.71 9.82 1.20
C HIS A 3 -5.07 8.34 1.15
N ILE A 4 -4.32 7.58 0.36
CA ILE A 4 -4.30 6.12 0.42
C ILE A 4 -3.00 5.70 1.09
N ILE A 5 -3.09 4.79 2.05
CA ILE A 5 -1.94 4.21 2.74
C ILE A 5 -1.98 2.71 2.48
N VAL A 6 -0.88 2.17 1.95
CA VAL A 6 -0.66 0.72 1.85
C VAL A 6 0.35 0.36 2.94
N THR A 7 0.00 -0.63 3.73
CA THR A 7 0.83 -1.15 4.82
C THR A 7 0.87 -2.66 4.75
N THR A 8 1.90 -3.25 5.34
CA THR A 8 1.86 -4.68 5.65
C THR A 8 0.74 -4.95 6.65
N GLY A 9 0.07 -6.10 6.53
CA GLY A 9 -0.86 -6.62 7.51
C GLY A 9 -0.09 -7.43 8.53
N GLY A 10 0.47 -6.78 9.55
CA GLY A 10 1.14 -7.46 10.65
C GLY A 10 0.23 -8.54 11.23
N ALA A 11 0.65 -9.80 11.16
CA ALA A 11 0.00 -10.88 11.89
C ALA A 11 -0.04 -10.43 13.36
N LYS A 12 -1.23 -10.41 13.97
CA LYS A 12 -1.48 -9.85 15.30
C LYS A 12 -0.72 -10.60 16.39
N THR A 13 0.59 -10.40 16.48
CA THR A 13 1.42 -10.87 17.58
C THR A 13 1.50 -9.72 18.57
N LYS A 14 0.93 -9.95 19.75
CA LYS A 14 0.83 -8.99 20.85
C LYS A 14 2.20 -8.37 21.14
N GLY A 15 2.40 -7.14 20.70
CA GLY A 15 3.54 -6.32 21.12
C GLY A 15 4.31 -5.69 19.97
N ARG A 16 3.71 -4.69 19.32
CA ARG A 16 4.42 -3.64 18.59
C ARG A 16 5.32 -4.13 17.44
N GLU A 17 4.80 -4.95 16.53
CA GLU A 17 5.23 -4.81 15.14
C GLU A 17 4.39 -3.70 14.51
N GLN A 18 5.07 -2.63 14.12
CA GLN A 18 4.45 -1.53 13.39
C GLN A 18 4.29 -2.02 11.95
N ASP A 19 3.05 -2.05 11.46
CA ASP A 19 2.75 -2.27 10.05
C ASP A 19 3.66 -1.35 9.21
N ALA A 20 4.49 -1.95 8.36
CA ALA A 20 5.44 -1.22 7.53
C ALA A 20 4.65 -0.54 6.42
N VAL A 21 4.74 0.80 6.35
CA VAL A 21 4.10 1.58 5.29
C VAL A 21 4.91 1.40 4.01
N THR A 22 4.31 0.79 3.00
CA THR A 22 4.92 0.65 1.67
C THR A 22 4.55 1.81 0.75
N LEU A 23 3.39 2.45 0.97
CA LEU A 23 2.98 3.63 0.21
C LEU A 23 2.14 4.60 1.04
N ARG A 24 2.36 5.89 0.84
CA ARG A 24 1.46 6.97 1.27
C ARG A 24 1.23 7.95 0.12
N GLU A 25 0.16 7.75 -0.61
CA GLU A 25 -0.19 8.52 -1.81
C GLU A 25 -1.23 9.60 -1.46
N ARG A 26 -1.07 10.81 -2.00
CA ARG A 26 -2.14 11.83 -2.00
C ARG A 26 -3.04 11.59 -3.20
N VAL A 27 -4.35 11.59 -2.99
CA VAL A 27 -5.33 11.41 -4.07
C VAL A 27 -6.28 12.59 -4.15
N SER A 28 -6.77 12.84 -5.36
CA SER A 28 -7.67 13.91 -5.74
C SER A 28 -8.81 13.35 -6.59
N VAL A 29 -9.89 14.12 -6.77
CA VAL A 29 -11.01 13.69 -7.62
C VAL A 29 -10.56 13.48 -9.07
N SER A 30 -9.64 14.32 -9.57
CA SER A 30 -9.08 14.22 -10.92
C SER A 30 -8.34 12.92 -11.21
N ASP A 31 -7.83 12.22 -10.19
CA ASP A 31 -7.21 10.90 -10.38
C ASP A 31 -8.22 9.84 -10.86
N PHE A 32 -9.52 10.11 -10.74
CA PHE A 32 -10.62 9.19 -11.09
C PHE A 32 -11.48 9.68 -12.26
N GLU A 33 -11.23 10.88 -12.79
CA GLU A 33 -12.04 11.48 -13.86
C GLU A 33 -11.64 11.01 -15.27
N SER A 34 -10.53 10.29 -15.40
CA SER A 34 -10.03 9.74 -16.66
C SER A 34 -9.41 8.37 -16.46
N ASP A 35 -9.65 7.47 -17.40
CA ASP A 35 -9.05 6.14 -17.43
C ASP A 35 -7.51 6.19 -17.37
N HIS A 36 -6.90 7.22 -17.97
CA HIS A 36 -5.45 7.38 -17.94
C HIS A 36 -4.93 7.68 -16.53
N PHE A 37 -5.58 8.60 -15.81
CA PHE A 37 -5.18 8.94 -14.45
C PHE A 37 -5.49 7.80 -13.47
N ALA A 38 -6.63 7.14 -13.65
CA ALA A 38 -7.02 5.98 -12.86
C ALA A 38 -6.01 4.83 -13.05
N ALA A 39 -5.62 4.53 -14.30
CA ALA A 39 -4.63 3.50 -14.60
C ALA A 39 -3.28 3.80 -13.94
N ARG A 40 -2.85 5.07 -13.93
CA ARG A 40 -1.61 5.47 -13.25
C ARG A 40 -1.69 5.27 -11.74
N LEU A 41 -2.81 5.62 -11.10
CA LEU A 41 -3.02 5.38 -9.67
C LEU A 41 -2.99 3.87 -9.36
N VAL A 42 -3.67 3.07 -10.16
CA VAL A 42 -3.71 1.60 -10.01
C VAL A 42 -2.32 0.99 -10.16
N GLU A 43 -1.50 1.45 -11.11
CA GLU A 43 -0.12 0.99 -11.29
C GLU A 43 0.72 1.17 -10.01
N ARG A 44 0.66 2.36 -9.40
CA ARG A 44 1.41 2.64 -8.16
C ARG A 44 0.90 1.82 -6.98
N LEU A 45 -0.41 1.61 -6.89
CA LEU A 45 -1.00 0.73 -5.88
C LEU A 45 -0.56 -0.72 -6.08
N GLY A 46 -0.49 -1.20 -7.32
CA GLY A 46 -0.03 -2.54 -7.65
C GLY A 46 1.39 -2.81 -7.14
N TRP A 47 2.33 -1.89 -7.38
CA TRP A 47 3.69 -2.00 -6.85
C TRP A 47 3.71 -2.01 -5.33
N ALA A 48 3.03 -1.06 -4.69
CA ALA A 48 3.02 -0.96 -3.24
C ALA A 48 2.40 -2.18 -2.53
N VAL A 49 1.40 -2.82 -3.15
CA VAL A 49 0.77 -4.04 -2.66
C VAL A 49 1.70 -5.24 -2.85
N SER A 50 2.39 -5.36 -3.99
CA SER A 50 3.41 -6.39 -4.18
C SER A 50 4.54 -6.26 -3.16
N ASP A 51 5.04 -5.05 -2.92
CA ASP A 51 6.08 -4.77 -1.92
C ASP A 51 5.62 -5.15 -0.51
N ALA A 52 4.36 -4.82 -0.15
CA ALA A 52 3.80 -5.19 1.13
C ALA A 52 3.68 -6.71 1.28
N HIS A 53 3.25 -7.40 0.22
CA HIS A 53 3.13 -8.85 0.19
C HIS A 53 4.49 -9.54 0.33
N GLU A 54 5.52 -9.09 -0.38
CA GLU A 54 6.88 -9.61 -0.24
C GLU A 54 7.43 -9.39 1.17
N ALA A 55 7.24 -8.18 1.73
CA ALA A 55 7.66 -7.87 3.09
C ALA A 55 6.95 -8.73 4.16
N GLU A 56 5.68 -9.06 3.96
CA GLU A 56 4.94 -10.00 4.82
C GLU A 56 5.50 -11.41 4.75
N GLN A 57 5.85 -11.89 3.55
CA GLN A 57 6.43 -13.22 3.37
C GLN A 57 7.83 -13.33 4.00
N ASP A 58 8.68 -12.31 3.80
CA ASP A 58 10.02 -12.25 4.39
C ASP A 58 9.98 -12.14 5.93
N GLY A 59 8.99 -11.42 6.46
CA GLY A 59 8.74 -11.31 7.89
C GLY A 59 8.23 -12.62 8.52
N ALA A 60 7.41 -13.39 7.79
CA ALA A 60 6.89 -14.67 8.26
C ALA A 60 7.91 -15.83 8.21
N ALA A 61 8.97 -15.69 7.40
CA ALA A 61 10.04 -16.68 7.28
C ALA A 61 11.18 -16.52 8.32
N ARG A 62 11.13 -15.48 9.15
CA ARG A 62 12.07 -15.21 10.26
C ARG A 62 11.50 -15.62 11.61
#